data_AF-A0A6P1W689-F1
#
_entry.id   AF-A0A6P1W689-F1
#
_cell.length_a   1.000
_cell.length_b   1.000
_cell.length_c   1.000
_cell.angle_alpha   90.00
_cell.angle_beta   90.00
_cell.angle_gamma   90.00
#
_symmetry.space_group_name_H-M   'P 1'
#
loop_
_entity.id
_entity.type
_entity.pdbx_description
1 polymer ?
#
loop_
_entity_poly.entity_id
_entity_poly.type
_entity_poly.pdbx_seq_one_letter_code
_entity_poly.pdbx_strand_id
1 'polypeptide(L)'
;MGMSQKFIQLIVLFLLLACGGITPGIAQTYTPETVPNPKQSRSAQYVSNPDHILSNEAVSQINLVLGKLEDSTTAQVAVVCLNSIGEGIPKDFATALFRKWGLGYQKKNNGLLVLLVKDQHRIEMETGYGLEGVLPDAICSRIQTRKMIPLAKVGDFDGAMIAGVNEIARLISEPEAAKEVYDKSKSTYRAGQPLENSAIFVLFLLLIPALFIFRLLSFFFRKSNPIVDKIDETISQSKWRFPRVFLLYVLLPVCVGFMVVKLRAPLSLHGWQILLVMYAYTGAVVWERRQRRKNAFQKLFGTMAESARYVRYKAARLNGWGPVLLFPIPFGWFKREDNRALDAIRNHSRQSAEGYMLTKVDNTRKGDFLTDYQRTEQRLGSVDYDVWRNESHNITQAIAYENLNDKVYQNCNKCGSRAMSLTGNRIVTEATTEREGRGSHDYQCQACGHHREEQYTIAVIRQSKPSTSHSSTTYSSSGSSSSWGGSSGSSSSSSSSSSSWGGGSSGGGGSGSSW
;
A
#
# COMPACT_ATOMS: atom_id res chain seq x y z
N MET A 1 2.59 -73.31 -28.08
CA MET A 1 3.51 -73.69 -26.98
C MET A 1 3.26 -72.74 -25.81
N GLY A 2 2.72 -73.25 -24.70
CA GLY A 2 2.48 -72.42 -23.51
C GLY A 2 3.79 -72.04 -22.82
N MET A 3 3.99 -70.75 -22.56
CA MET A 3 5.17 -70.27 -21.84
C MET A 3 5.13 -70.82 -20.41
N SER A 4 6.16 -71.56 -20.00
CA SER A 4 6.18 -72.24 -18.70
C SER A 4 5.93 -71.25 -17.56
N GLN A 5 5.12 -71.65 -16.57
CA GLN A 5 4.80 -70.85 -15.39
C GLN A 5 6.07 -70.39 -14.64
N LYS A 6 7.14 -71.20 -14.69
CA LYS A 6 8.47 -70.87 -14.16
C LYS A 6 9.16 -69.72 -14.93
N PHE A 7 8.91 -69.60 -16.23
CA PHE A 7 9.46 -68.54 -17.08
C PHE A 7 8.79 -67.19 -16.78
N ILE A 8 7.47 -67.19 -16.56
CA ILE A 8 6.73 -66.00 -16.11
C ILE A 8 7.19 -65.59 -14.70
N GLN A 9 7.38 -66.54 -13.78
CA GLN A 9 7.95 -66.26 -12.44
C GLN A 9 9.37 -65.69 -12.52
N LEU A 10 10.24 -66.19 -13.42
CA LEU A 10 11.58 -65.65 -13.66
C LEU A 10 11.54 -64.22 -14.22
N ILE A 11 10.63 -63.92 -15.16
CA ILE A 11 10.45 -62.56 -15.69
C ILE A 11 9.96 -61.59 -14.61
N VAL A 12 9.00 -62.01 -13.78
CA VAL A 12 8.49 -61.20 -12.66
C VAL A 12 9.57 -60.99 -11.59
N LEU A 13 10.37 -62.01 -11.27
CA LEU A 13 11.49 -61.89 -10.33
C LEU A 13 12.60 -60.97 -10.88
N PHE A 14 12.88 -61.03 -12.18
CA PHE A 14 13.85 -60.16 -12.86
C PHE A 14 13.36 -58.70 -12.93
N LEU A 15 12.07 -58.47 -13.16
CA LEU A 15 11.45 -57.13 -13.08
C LEU A 15 11.44 -56.57 -11.65
N LEU A 16 11.20 -57.40 -10.63
CA LEU A 16 11.28 -56.98 -9.22
C LEU A 16 12.72 -56.65 -8.80
N LEU A 17 13.72 -57.39 -9.29
CA LEU A 17 15.14 -57.07 -9.07
C LEU A 17 15.60 -55.82 -9.85
N ALA A 18 15.06 -55.59 -11.05
CA ALA A 18 15.38 -54.40 -11.85
C ALA A 18 14.75 -53.08 -11.32
N CYS A 19 13.67 -53.16 -10.54
CA CYS A 19 13.06 -52.00 -9.87
C CYS A 19 13.54 -51.77 -8.43
N GLY A 20 14.36 -52.66 -7.86
CA GLY A 20 14.89 -52.52 -6.50
C GLY A 20 16.10 -51.59 -6.44
N GLY A 21 15.89 -50.27 -6.41
CA GLY A 21 17.04 -49.34 -6.42
C GLY A 21 16.85 -47.85 -6.09
N ILE A 22 15.63 -47.35 -5.86
CA ILE A 22 15.44 -45.98 -5.34
C ILE A 22 14.34 -45.99 -4.27
N THR A 23 14.72 -46.26 -3.03
CA THR A 23 13.96 -45.74 -1.89
C THR A 23 14.15 -44.22 -1.86
N PRO A 24 13.11 -43.39 -2.03
CA PRO A 24 13.26 -41.97 -1.70
C PRO A 24 13.62 -41.89 -0.22
N GLY A 25 14.78 -41.31 0.09
CA GLY A 25 15.18 -41.09 1.46
C GLY A 25 14.14 -40.19 2.13
N ILE A 26 13.38 -40.74 3.07
CA ILE A 26 12.48 -39.95 3.91
C ILE A 26 13.40 -39.05 4.73
N ALA A 27 13.44 -37.76 4.38
CA ALA A 27 14.19 -36.77 5.14
C ALA A 27 13.66 -36.80 6.58
N GLN A 28 14.54 -37.09 7.53
CA GLN A 28 14.15 -37.23 8.92
C GLN A 28 13.75 -35.84 9.46
N THR A 29 12.48 -35.71 9.83
CA THR A 29 11.98 -34.50 10.50
C THR A 29 12.35 -34.56 11.98
N TYR A 30 13.07 -33.55 12.47
CA TYR A 30 13.46 -33.46 13.87
C TYR A 30 12.48 -32.63 14.69
N THR A 31 12.16 -33.10 15.89
CA THR A 31 11.64 -32.30 17.02
C THR A 31 12.74 -32.09 18.08
N PRO A 32 12.63 -31.13 19.02
CA PRO A 32 13.63 -30.92 20.07
C PRO A 32 13.91 -32.16 20.95
N GLU A 33 13.01 -33.14 20.98
CA GLU A 33 13.13 -34.45 21.65
C GLU A 33 14.10 -35.39 20.93
N THR A 34 14.18 -35.27 19.60
CA THR A 34 14.87 -36.21 18.71
C THR A 34 16.28 -35.76 18.31
N VAL A 35 16.61 -34.47 18.49
CA VAL A 35 17.96 -33.97 18.18
C VAL A 35 18.96 -34.54 19.19
N PRO A 36 20.00 -35.28 18.75
CA PRO A 36 20.96 -35.87 19.68
C PRO A 36 21.80 -34.77 20.34
N ASN A 37 21.84 -34.77 21.68
CA ASN A 37 22.64 -33.82 22.45
C ASN A 37 24.11 -34.29 22.48
N PRO A 38 25.06 -33.48 21.97
CA PRO A 38 26.46 -33.90 21.84
C PRO A 38 27.20 -34.12 23.17
N LYS A 39 26.69 -33.56 24.28
CA LYS A 39 27.27 -33.70 25.64
C LYS A 39 26.64 -34.84 26.45
N GLN A 40 25.63 -35.55 25.94
CA GLN A 40 25.02 -36.70 26.63
C GLN A 40 25.81 -38.00 26.45
N SER A 41 26.44 -38.18 25.28
CA SER A 41 27.57 -39.10 25.17
C SER A 41 28.75 -38.51 25.95
N ARG A 42 29.59 -39.34 26.59
CA ARG A 42 30.71 -38.90 27.45
C ARG A 42 31.88 -38.21 26.70
N SER A 43 31.63 -37.73 25.49
CA SER A 43 32.57 -37.05 24.60
C SER A 43 32.51 -35.53 24.77
N ALA A 44 33.66 -34.86 24.67
CA ALA A 44 33.76 -33.41 24.67
C ALA A 44 33.31 -32.79 23.32
N GLN A 45 32.08 -33.09 22.89
CA GLN A 45 31.49 -32.62 21.65
C GLN A 45 30.53 -31.45 21.89
N TYR A 46 30.43 -30.59 20.89
CA TYR A 46 29.65 -29.35 20.86
C TYR A 46 28.72 -29.28 19.63
N VAL A 47 28.92 -30.19 18.66
CA VAL A 47 28.21 -30.23 17.39
C VAL A 47 27.26 -31.42 17.33
N SER A 48 25.98 -31.15 17.03
CA SER A 48 24.98 -32.14 16.62
C SER A 48 24.80 -32.05 15.11
N ASN A 49 25.20 -33.11 14.39
CA ASN A 49 25.16 -33.19 12.92
C ASN A 49 24.67 -34.59 12.48
N PRO A 50 23.43 -34.99 12.85
CA PRO A 50 22.91 -36.32 12.55
C PRO A 50 22.70 -36.57 11.05
N ASP A 51 22.48 -35.51 10.28
CA ASP A 51 22.25 -35.54 8.83
C ASP A 51 23.53 -35.53 7.99
N HIS A 52 24.72 -35.48 8.61
CA HIS A 52 26.01 -35.30 7.94
C HIS A 52 26.05 -34.10 6.96
N ILE A 53 25.40 -32.99 7.33
CA ILE A 53 25.41 -31.74 6.56
C ILE A 53 26.80 -31.10 6.58
N LEU A 54 27.48 -31.18 7.72
CA LEU A 54 28.88 -30.77 7.86
C LEU A 54 29.80 -31.98 7.67
N SER A 55 30.99 -31.74 7.10
CA SER A 55 32.05 -32.74 7.02
C SER A 55 32.60 -33.11 8.40
N ASN A 56 33.25 -34.28 8.50
CA ASN A 56 33.89 -34.71 9.74
C ASN A 56 35.01 -33.74 10.14
N GLU A 57 35.71 -33.18 9.15
CA GLU A 57 36.76 -32.18 9.26
C GLU A 57 36.19 -30.89 9.88
N ALA A 58 35.05 -30.39 9.37
CA ALA A 58 34.39 -29.21 9.91
C ALA A 58 33.85 -29.43 11.33
N VAL A 59 33.24 -30.59 11.59
CA VAL A 59 32.80 -31.01 12.93
C VAL A 59 33.98 -31.03 13.90
N SER A 60 35.12 -31.60 13.51
CA SER A 60 36.35 -31.62 14.32
C SER A 60 36.90 -30.22 14.59
N GLN A 61 36.95 -29.35 13.58
CA GLN A 61 37.41 -27.96 13.75
C GLN A 61 36.50 -27.17 14.71
N ILE A 62 35.18 -27.26 14.54
CA ILE A 62 34.21 -26.57 15.41
C ILE A 62 34.33 -27.08 16.85
N ASN A 63 34.44 -28.39 17.06
CA ASN A 63 34.65 -28.97 18.40
C ASN A 63 35.95 -28.46 19.06
N LEU A 64 37.05 -28.35 18.30
CA LEU A 64 38.33 -27.82 18.81
C LEU A 64 38.25 -26.33 19.21
N VAL A 65 37.53 -25.51 18.43
CA VAL A 65 37.33 -24.09 18.72
C VAL A 65 36.44 -23.91 19.94
N LEU A 66 35.31 -24.62 20.00
CA LEU A 66 34.36 -24.51 21.11
C LEU A 66 34.87 -25.12 22.42
N GLY A 67 35.71 -26.16 22.36
CA GLY A 67 36.43 -26.67 23.52
C GLY A 67 37.32 -25.61 24.15
N LYS A 68 38.22 -25.02 23.36
CA LYS A 68 39.11 -23.94 23.82
C LYS A 68 38.32 -22.74 24.36
N LEU A 69 37.14 -22.45 23.81
CA LEU A 69 36.28 -21.37 24.26
C LEU A 69 35.64 -21.65 25.62
N GLU A 70 35.10 -22.86 25.84
CA GLU A 70 34.54 -23.26 27.15
C GLU A 70 35.65 -23.27 28.22
N ASP A 71 36.85 -23.77 27.89
CA ASP A 71 38.01 -23.81 28.80
C ASP A 71 38.49 -22.41 29.22
N SER A 72 38.51 -21.45 28.28
CA SER A 72 39.08 -20.10 28.53
C SER A 72 38.08 -19.08 29.09
N THR A 73 36.79 -19.21 28.76
CA THR A 73 35.77 -18.18 29.09
C THR A 73 34.60 -18.69 29.93
N THR A 74 34.48 -20.01 30.10
CA THR A 74 33.31 -20.72 30.67
C THR A 74 32.02 -20.60 29.87
N ALA A 75 32.02 -19.97 28.68
CA ALA A 75 30.83 -19.90 27.81
C ALA A 75 30.53 -21.25 27.15
N GLN A 76 29.25 -21.60 27.04
CA GLN A 76 28.81 -22.88 26.46
C GLN A 76 28.11 -22.64 25.12
N VAL A 77 28.75 -23.06 24.03
CA VAL A 77 28.22 -22.88 22.67
C VAL A 77 27.86 -24.25 22.08
N ALA A 78 26.67 -24.35 21.50
CA ALA A 78 26.18 -25.50 20.76
C ALA A 78 26.04 -25.18 19.28
N VAL A 79 26.37 -26.15 18.42
CA VAL A 79 26.09 -26.08 16.98
C VAL A 79 25.19 -27.25 16.60
N VAL A 80 24.11 -26.99 15.89
CA VAL A 80 23.12 -28.00 15.48
C VAL A 80 22.82 -27.81 14.00
N CYS A 81 22.99 -28.86 13.20
CA CYS A 81 22.75 -28.84 11.75
C CYS A 81 21.76 -29.94 11.38
N LEU A 82 20.60 -29.54 10.84
CA LEU A 82 19.47 -30.42 10.54
C LEU A 82 18.99 -30.22 9.10
N ASN A 83 18.59 -31.30 8.44
CA ASN A 83 18.02 -31.25 7.10
C ASN A 83 16.62 -30.61 7.14
N SER A 84 15.79 -31.00 8.12
CA SER A 84 14.42 -30.50 8.28
C SER A 84 13.92 -30.52 9.73
N ILE A 85 13.12 -29.51 10.08
CA ILE A 85 12.26 -29.50 11.27
C ILE A 85 10.75 -29.50 10.92
N GLY A 86 10.43 -29.83 9.65
CA GLY A 86 9.08 -29.76 9.11
C GLY A 86 8.54 -28.33 9.08
N GLU A 87 7.24 -28.18 9.36
CA GLU A 87 6.55 -26.88 9.43
C GLU A 87 6.88 -26.06 10.70
N GLY A 88 7.87 -26.47 11.49
CA GLY A 88 8.28 -25.78 12.71
C GLY A 88 8.95 -24.42 12.42
N ILE A 89 8.71 -23.42 13.27
CA ILE A 89 9.40 -22.13 13.21
C ILE A 89 10.81 -22.30 13.81
N PRO A 90 11.93 -22.05 13.10
CA PRO A 90 13.26 -22.36 13.63
C PRO A 90 13.67 -21.49 14.82
N LYS A 91 13.03 -20.33 15.02
CA LYS A 91 13.20 -19.52 16.24
C LYS A 91 12.69 -20.28 17.46
N ASP A 92 11.41 -20.67 17.43
CA ASP A 92 10.76 -21.38 18.53
C ASP A 92 11.44 -22.73 18.79
N PHE A 93 11.89 -23.41 17.72
CA PHE A 93 12.70 -24.63 17.81
C PHE A 93 14.04 -24.38 18.52
N ALA A 94 14.78 -23.33 18.14
CA ALA A 94 16.04 -22.98 18.78
C ALA A 94 15.84 -22.63 20.26
N THR A 95 14.86 -21.80 20.60
CA THR A 95 14.51 -21.47 21.99
C THR A 95 14.11 -22.71 22.80
N ALA A 96 13.30 -23.61 22.23
CA ALA A 96 12.90 -24.86 22.88
C ALA A 96 14.10 -25.78 23.12
N LEU A 97 14.97 -25.96 22.11
CA LEU A 97 16.17 -26.79 22.21
C LEU A 97 17.19 -26.22 23.20
N PHE A 98 17.42 -24.90 23.18
CA PHE A 98 18.29 -24.19 24.13
C PHE A 98 17.87 -24.44 25.57
N ARG A 99 16.58 -24.25 25.88
CA ARG A 99 16.01 -24.48 27.21
C ARG A 99 16.08 -25.96 27.61
N LYS A 100 15.75 -26.86 26.69
CA LYS A 100 15.76 -28.32 26.91
C LYS A 100 17.17 -28.84 27.23
N TRP A 101 18.19 -28.29 26.58
CA TRP A 101 19.60 -28.66 26.83
C TRP A 101 20.20 -27.92 28.03
N GLY A 102 19.50 -26.94 28.62
CA GLY A 102 19.97 -26.21 29.79
C GLY A 102 21.29 -25.47 29.55
N LEU A 103 21.41 -24.82 28.39
CA LEU A 103 22.66 -24.24 27.89
C LEU A 103 23.19 -23.10 28.78
N GLY A 104 24.45 -23.20 29.18
CA GLY A 104 25.10 -22.29 30.11
C GLY A 104 25.02 -22.76 31.57
N TYR A 105 25.78 -22.10 32.46
CA TYR A 105 25.77 -22.42 33.90
C TYR A 105 24.65 -21.68 34.65
N GLN A 106 24.03 -22.33 35.65
CA GLN A 106 22.86 -21.82 36.42
C GLN A 106 22.95 -20.34 36.84
N LYS A 107 24.13 -19.91 37.30
CA LYS A 107 24.36 -18.54 37.81
C LYS A 107 24.95 -17.59 36.79
N LYS A 108 25.40 -18.08 35.63
CA LYS A 108 26.05 -17.29 34.58
C LYS A 108 25.17 -17.08 33.35
N ASN A 109 24.24 -17.99 33.04
CA ASN A 109 23.36 -17.94 31.85
C ASN A 109 24.12 -17.68 30.54
N ASN A 110 25.35 -18.19 30.46
CA ASN A 110 26.33 -17.91 29.41
C ASN A 110 26.32 -18.96 28.29
N GLY A 111 25.11 -19.35 27.88
CA GLY A 111 24.87 -20.31 26.81
C GLY A 111 24.63 -19.63 25.45
N LEU A 112 24.95 -20.31 24.36
CA LEU A 112 24.61 -19.95 22.99
C LEU A 112 24.28 -21.20 22.17
N LEU A 113 23.17 -21.19 21.44
CA LEU A 113 22.85 -22.20 20.42
C LEU A 113 22.97 -21.57 19.04
N VAL A 114 23.64 -22.25 18.11
CA VAL A 114 23.65 -21.94 16.67
C VAL A 114 22.97 -23.08 15.93
N LEU A 115 21.84 -22.80 15.28
CA LEU A 115 21.02 -23.78 14.57
C LEU A 115 21.05 -23.50 13.06
N LEU A 116 21.38 -24.50 12.26
CA LEU A 116 21.26 -24.53 10.80
C LEU A 116 20.11 -25.46 10.41
N VAL A 117 19.09 -24.91 9.73
CA VAL A 117 17.98 -25.66 9.14
C VAL A 117 18.08 -25.55 7.62
N LYS A 118 18.41 -26.66 6.96
CA LYS A 118 18.82 -26.65 5.55
C LYS A 118 17.65 -26.46 4.59
N ASP A 119 16.54 -27.19 4.76
CA ASP A 119 15.36 -27.10 3.89
C ASP A 119 14.67 -25.72 3.95
N GLN A 120 14.62 -25.11 5.12
CA GLN A 120 14.11 -23.74 5.31
C GLN A 120 15.13 -22.63 5.00
N HIS A 121 16.33 -23.00 4.55
CA HIS A 121 17.47 -22.10 4.29
C HIS A 121 17.70 -21.06 5.40
N ARG A 122 17.72 -21.49 6.68
CA ARG A 122 17.75 -20.57 7.83
C ARG A 122 18.79 -20.93 8.89
N ILE A 123 19.60 -19.94 9.28
CA ILE A 123 20.45 -19.99 10.48
C ILE A 123 19.76 -19.19 11.58
N GLU A 124 19.70 -19.74 12.79
CA GLU A 124 19.21 -19.07 14.01
C GLU A 124 20.29 -19.13 15.10
N MET A 125 20.33 -18.11 15.95
CA MET A 125 21.17 -18.05 17.13
C MET A 125 20.33 -17.66 18.34
N GLU A 126 20.42 -18.43 19.41
CA GLU A 126 19.77 -18.15 20.70
C GLU A 126 20.85 -17.86 21.75
N THR A 127 20.85 -16.66 22.34
CA THR A 127 21.82 -16.27 23.38
C THR A 127 21.15 -16.32 24.76
N GLY A 128 21.89 -16.77 25.77
CA GLY A 128 21.51 -16.59 27.16
C GLY A 128 21.90 -15.19 27.66
N TYR A 129 21.17 -14.68 28.66
CA TYR A 129 21.40 -13.35 29.26
C TYR A 129 22.87 -13.06 29.64
N GLY A 130 23.66 -14.08 29.98
CA GLY A 130 25.07 -13.93 30.31
C GLY A 130 25.98 -13.56 29.14
N LEU A 131 25.53 -13.76 27.90
CA LEU A 131 26.26 -13.38 26.69
C LEU A 131 25.68 -12.15 25.98
N GLU A 132 24.48 -11.66 26.33
CA GLU A 132 23.85 -10.51 25.66
C GLU A 132 24.70 -9.22 25.68
N GLY A 133 25.57 -9.05 26.69
CA GLY A 133 26.50 -7.91 26.77
C GLY A 133 27.62 -7.94 25.72
N VAL A 134 27.92 -9.10 25.13
CA VAL A 134 29.01 -9.32 24.15
C VAL A 134 28.46 -9.72 22.78
N LEU A 135 27.39 -10.52 22.78
CA LEU A 135 26.66 -11.02 21.63
C LEU A 135 25.16 -10.67 21.73
N PRO A 136 24.79 -9.37 21.69
CA PRO A 136 23.40 -8.97 21.49
C PRO A 136 22.93 -9.36 20.08
N ASP A 137 21.61 -9.47 19.87
CA ASP A 137 20.96 -9.87 18.61
C ASP A 137 21.53 -9.17 17.37
N ALA A 138 21.86 -7.88 17.48
CA ALA A 138 22.43 -7.09 16.39
C ALA A 138 23.82 -7.57 15.94
N ILE A 139 24.65 -8.06 16.88
CA ILE A 139 25.96 -8.66 16.59
C ILE A 139 25.78 -10.06 16.02
N CYS A 140 24.96 -10.92 16.64
CA CYS A 140 24.66 -12.26 16.13
C CYS A 140 24.14 -12.23 14.69
N SER A 141 23.20 -11.33 14.38
CA SER A 141 22.66 -11.18 13.02
C SER A 141 23.73 -10.67 12.04
N ARG A 142 24.61 -9.75 12.49
CA ARG A 142 25.75 -9.26 11.69
C ARG A 142 26.78 -10.36 11.41
N ILE A 143 27.03 -11.29 12.33
CA ILE A 143 27.87 -12.49 12.10
C ILE A 143 27.22 -13.35 11.01
N GLN A 144 25.93 -13.68 11.18
CA GLN A 144 25.19 -14.50 10.21
C GLN A 144 25.29 -13.92 8.79
N THR A 145 24.91 -12.66 8.56
CA THR A 145 24.85 -12.11 7.20
C THR A 145 26.21 -11.84 6.56
N ARG A 146 27.26 -11.61 7.34
CA ARG A 146 28.60 -11.29 6.82
C ARG A 146 29.54 -12.49 6.72
N LYS A 147 29.38 -13.51 7.56
CA LYS A 147 30.30 -14.65 7.67
C LYS A 147 29.66 -15.96 7.22
N MET A 148 28.38 -16.18 7.52
CA MET A 148 27.74 -17.50 7.33
C MET A 148 26.89 -17.55 6.06
N ILE A 149 25.92 -16.65 5.94
CA ILE A 149 24.94 -16.60 4.84
C ILE A 149 25.61 -16.54 3.46
N PRO A 150 26.68 -15.76 3.19
CA PRO A 150 27.31 -15.73 1.87
C PRO A 150 27.89 -17.08 1.42
N LEU A 151 28.37 -17.90 2.37
CA LEU A 151 28.92 -19.23 2.12
C LEU A 151 27.79 -20.27 1.99
N ALA A 152 26.78 -20.20 2.87
CA ALA A 152 25.59 -21.05 2.78
C ALA A 152 24.83 -20.89 1.44
N LYS A 153 24.79 -19.67 0.87
CA LYS A 153 24.21 -19.41 -0.47
C LYS A 153 24.86 -20.19 -1.61
N VAL A 154 26.17 -20.49 -1.50
CA VAL A 154 26.92 -21.24 -2.52
C VAL A 154 27.04 -22.74 -2.17
N GLY A 155 26.32 -23.19 -1.13
CA GLY A 155 26.34 -24.59 -0.67
C GLY A 155 27.50 -24.93 0.27
N ASP A 156 28.36 -23.96 0.62
CA ASP A 156 29.48 -24.14 1.54
C ASP A 156 29.00 -24.01 3.01
N PHE A 157 28.33 -25.07 3.49
CA PHE A 157 27.84 -25.15 4.87
C PHE A 157 28.97 -25.29 5.89
N ASP A 158 30.05 -26.00 5.53
CA ASP A 158 31.25 -26.14 6.35
C ASP A 158 31.88 -24.76 6.61
N GLY A 159 32.23 -24.03 5.54
CA GLY A 159 32.78 -22.69 5.65
C GLY A 159 31.82 -21.73 6.35
N ALA A 160 30.51 -21.81 6.08
CA ALA A 160 29.51 -20.98 6.76
C ALA A 160 29.53 -21.17 8.29
N MET A 161 29.51 -22.43 8.76
CA MET A 161 29.44 -22.73 10.19
C MET A 161 30.79 -22.50 10.88
N ILE A 162 31.92 -22.85 10.25
CA ILE A 162 33.28 -22.57 10.75
C ILE A 162 33.50 -21.06 10.87
N ALA A 163 33.16 -20.26 9.85
CA ALA A 163 33.34 -18.81 9.86
C ALA A 163 32.46 -18.11 10.92
N GLY A 164 31.23 -18.60 11.12
CA GLY A 164 30.36 -18.13 12.19
C GLY A 164 30.90 -18.44 13.58
N VAL A 165 31.29 -19.69 13.83
CA VAL A 165 31.84 -20.16 15.11
C VAL A 165 33.15 -19.44 15.47
N ASN A 166 34.05 -19.24 14.51
CA ASN A 166 35.31 -18.53 14.74
C ASN A 166 35.08 -17.07 15.15
N GLU A 167 34.14 -16.37 14.52
CA GLU A 167 33.83 -14.98 14.88
C GLU A 167 33.12 -14.89 16.24
N ILE A 168 32.22 -15.84 16.56
CA ILE A 168 31.62 -16.00 17.89
C ILE A 168 32.70 -16.21 18.97
N ALA A 169 33.63 -17.14 18.74
CA ALA A 169 34.70 -17.46 19.67
C ALA A 169 35.65 -16.26 19.88
N ARG A 170 35.98 -15.53 18.80
CA ARG A 170 36.77 -14.29 18.86
C ARG A 170 36.08 -13.26 19.73
N LEU A 171 34.80 -12.99 19.50
CA LEU A 171 34.04 -11.96 20.22
C LEU A 171 33.83 -12.28 21.70
N ILE A 172 33.60 -13.55 22.05
CA ILE A 172 33.49 -13.99 23.45
C ILE A 172 34.86 -13.93 24.17
N SER A 173 35.96 -14.24 23.47
CA SER A 173 37.32 -14.18 24.03
C SER A 173 37.86 -12.74 24.15
N GLU A 174 37.48 -11.87 23.22
CA GLU A 174 37.91 -10.46 23.13
C GLU A 174 36.68 -9.52 23.11
N PRO A 175 36.02 -9.25 24.26
CA PRO A 175 34.84 -8.39 24.30
C PRO A 175 35.08 -6.95 23.80
N GLU A 176 36.33 -6.49 23.79
CA GLU A 176 36.75 -5.23 23.15
C GLU A 176 36.46 -5.24 21.63
N ALA A 177 36.67 -6.37 20.94
CA ALA A 177 36.42 -6.51 19.50
C ALA A 177 34.94 -6.43 19.13
N ALA A 178 34.02 -6.65 20.09
CA ALA A 178 32.60 -6.40 19.88
C ALA A 178 32.32 -4.93 19.54
N LYS A 179 33.13 -3.98 20.03
CA LYS A 179 33.02 -2.54 19.71
C LYS A 179 33.31 -2.27 18.23
N GLU A 180 34.28 -2.98 17.63
CA GLU A 180 34.61 -2.87 16.20
C GLU A 180 33.48 -3.44 15.32
N VAL A 181 32.93 -4.59 15.73
CA VAL A 181 31.76 -5.20 15.06
C VAL A 181 30.50 -4.38 15.28
N TYR A 182 30.44 -3.52 16.30
CA TYR A 182 29.34 -2.61 16.62
C TYR A 182 29.47 -1.20 16.01
N ASP A 183 30.35 -0.97 15.01
CA ASP A 183 30.42 0.34 14.33
C ASP A 183 29.03 0.79 13.82
N LYS A 184 28.49 1.80 14.51
CA LYS A 184 27.18 2.45 14.30
C LYS A 184 27.09 3.14 12.94
N SER A 185 28.21 3.52 12.32
CA SER A 185 28.22 4.21 11.03
C SER A 185 27.80 3.31 9.85
N LYS A 186 27.90 1.99 10.01
CA LYS A 186 27.66 1.00 8.93
C LYS A 186 26.60 -0.05 9.26
N SER A 187 25.81 0.10 10.34
CA SER A 187 24.79 -0.87 10.74
C SER A 187 23.48 -0.75 9.95
N THR A 188 23.54 -0.95 8.63
CA THR A 188 22.37 -1.24 7.81
C THR A 188 21.94 -2.70 8.01
N TYR A 189 21.45 -3.02 9.22
CA TYR A 189 20.81 -4.30 9.49
C TYR A 189 19.31 -4.12 9.71
N ARG A 190 18.51 -4.78 8.86
CA ARG A 190 17.04 -4.73 8.90
C ARG A 190 16.48 -5.69 9.96
N ALA A 191 16.85 -5.49 11.23
CA ALA A 191 15.97 -5.90 12.32
C ALA A 191 14.71 -5.03 12.26
N GLY A 192 13.54 -5.58 12.59
CA GLY A 192 12.25 -4.93 12.38
C GLY A 192 12.16 -3.55 13.06
N GLN A 193 12.30 -2.49 12.27
CA GLN A 193 12.20 -1.11 12.78
C GLN A 193 10.80 -0.89 13.39
N PRO A 194 10.68 -0.17 14.52
CA PRO A 194 9.39 0.40 14.91
C PRO A 194 8.86 1.21 13.73
N LEU A 195 7.55 1.14 13.49
CA LEU A 195 6.96 1.57 12.22
C LEU A 195 7.24 3.06 11.92
N GLU A 196 7.52 3.87 12.94
CA GLU A 196 7.92 5.27 12.90
C GLU A 196 9.05 5.59 11.89
N ASN A 197 9.99 4.67 11.66
CA ASN A 197 11.06 4.82 10.66
C ASN A 197 10.79 4.09 9.33
N SER A 198 9.63 3.45 9.17
CA SER A 198 9.30 2.73 7.94
C SER A 198 8.92 3.69 6.82
N ALA A 199 9.30 3.34 5.58
CA ALA A 199 8.84 4.04 4.38
C ALA A 199 7.30 4.08 4.28
N ILE A 200 6.59 3.14 4.91
CA ILE A 200 5.12 3.09 4.98
C ILE A 200 4.57 4.17 5.92
N PHE A 201 5.23 4.45 7.05
CA PHE A 201 4.84 5.52 7.98
C PHE A 201 5.17 6.90 7.41
N VAL A 202 6.33 7.08 6.79
CA VAL A 202 6.66 8.30 6.05
C VAL A 202 5.68 8.50 4.89
N LEU A 203 5.35 7.43 4.13
CA LEU A 203 4.31 7.47 3.10
C LEU A 203 2.95 7.85 3.70
N PHE A 204 2.54 7.32 4.85
CA PHE A 204 1.29 7.69 5.52
C PHE A 204 1.26 9.16 5.95
N LEU A 205 2.35 9.65 6.56
CA LEU A 205 2.52 11.03 7.00
C LEU A 205 2.57 12.00 5.82
N LEU A 206 3.07 11.57 4.65
CA LEU A 206 3.02 12.32 3.39
C LEU A 206 1.69 12.15 2.63
N LEU A 207 0.98 11.04 2.75
CA LEU A 207 -0.26 10.75 2.01
C LEU A 207 -1.41 11.66 2.45
N ILE A 208 -1.54 11.92 3.75
CA ILE A 208 -2.57 12.83 4.28
C ILE A 208 -2.41 14.26 3.71
N PRO A 209 -1.26 14.93 3.83
CA PRO A 209 -1.05 16.22 3.19
C PRO A 209 -1.02 16.12 1.66
N ALA A 210 -0.54 15.04 1.04
CA ALA A 210 -0.60 14.88 -0.42
C ALA A 210 -2.05 14.78 -0.93
N LEU A 211 -2.95 14.08 -0.22
CA LEU A 211 -4.39 14.06 -0.53
C LEU A 211 -5.05 15.42 -0.29
N PHE A 212 -4.60 16.18 0.71
CA PHE A 212 -5.06 17.54 0.97
C PHE A 212 -4.59 18.52 -0.12
N ILE A 213 -3.32 18.44 -0.52
CA ILE A 213 -2.71 19.19 -1.62
C ILE A 213 -3.37 18.80 -2.95
N PHE A 214 -3.55 17.52 -3.24
CA PHE A 214 -4.27 17.05 -4.42
C PHE A 214 -5.72 17.54 -4.44
N ARG A 215 -6.39 17.65 -3.28
CA ARG A 215 -7.71 18.28 -3.18
C ARG A 215 -7.66 19.79 -3.45
N LEU A 216 -6.61 20.50 -3.01
CA LEU A 216 -6.38 21.91 -3.31
C LEU A 216 -6.13 22.11 -4.81
N LEU A 217 -5.19 21.38 -5.39
CA LEU A 217 -4.83 21.41 -6.80
C LEU A 217 -6.04 21.04 -7.67
N SER A 218 -6.76 19.96 -7.36
CA SER A 218 -7.98 19.60 -8.11
C SER A 218 -9.17 20.54 -7.89
N PHE A 219 -9.08 21.51 -6.97
CA PHE A 219 -9.99 22.65 -6.89
C PHE A 219 -9.53 23.79 -7.81
N PHE A 220 -8.24 24.17 -7.78
CA PHE A 220 -7.67 25.20 -8.66
C PHE A 220 -7.68 24.83 -10.15
N PHE A 221 -7.36 23.59 -10.50
CA PHE A 221 -7.38 23.09 -11.89
C PHE A 221 -8.77 22.62 -12.36
N ARG A 222 -9.83 22.85 -11.58
CA ARG A 222 -11.19 22.50 -12.00
C ARG A 222 -11.72 23.52 -13.01
N LYS A 223 -12.03 23.06 -14.22
CA LYS A 223 -12.85 23.83 -15.18
C LYS A 223 -14.19 24.20 -14.52
N SER A 224 -14.46 25.51 -14.41
CA SER A 224 -15.64 26.05 -13.72
C SER A 224 -16.95 25.51 -14.30
N ASN A 225 -17.92 25.27 -13.42
CA ASN A 225 -19.24 24.74 -13.75
C ASN A 225 -20.24 25.35 -12.76
N PRO A 226 -21.11 26.27 -13.20
CA PRO A 226 -21.92 27.10 -12.30
C PRO A 226 -22.84 26.29 -11.37
N ILE A 227 -23.26 25.09 -11.78
CA ILE A 227 -24.07 24.20 -10.95
C ILE A 227 -23.21 23.59 -9.83
N VAL A 228 -22.02 23.11 -10.15
CA VAL A 228 -21.07 22.55 -9.17
C VAL A 228 -20.57 23.63 -8.23
N ASP A 229 -20.33 24.83 -8.75
CA ASP A 229 -19.86 25.99 -7.99
C ASP A 229 -20.94 26.44 -6.98
N LYS A 230 -22.21 26.58 -7.39
CA LYS A 230 -23.34 26.89 -6.49
C LYS A 230 -23.59 25.83 -5.41
N ILE A 231 -23.37 24.55 -5.73
CA ILE A 231 -23.42 23.45 -4.75
C ILE A 231 -22.28 23.58 -3.73
N ASP A 232 -21.05 23.84 -4.19
CA ASP A 232 -19.90 23.97 -3.30
C ASP A 232 -19.96 25.25 -2.45
N GLU A 233 -20.55 26.34 -2.96
CA GLU A 233 -20.89 27.55 -2.21
C GLU A 233 -21.91 27.25 -1.09
N THR A 234 -22.99 26.54 -1.39
CA THR A 234 -23.99 26.12 -0.39
C THR A 234 -23.36 25.23 0.70
N ILE A 235 -22.33 24.44 0.36
CA ILE A 235 -21.55 23.66 1.32
C ILE A 235 -20.57 24.55 2.11
N SER A 236 -20.04 25.62 1.50
CA SER A 236 -19.11 26.55 2.15
C SER A 236 -19.79 27.36 3.26
N GLN A 237 -21.03 27.81 3.03
CA GLN A 237 -21.87 28.55 3.97
C GLN A 237 -22.37 27.70 5.17
N SER A 238 -22.12 26.39 5.18
CA SER A 238 -22.56 25.53 6.29
C SER A 238 -21.77 25.80 7.57
N LYS A 239 -22.45 26.23 8.65
CA LYS A 239 -21.86 26.41 10.02
C LYS A 239 -21.05 25.18 10.51
N TRP A 240 -21.44 23.98 10.08
CA TRP A 240 -20.75 22.73 10.45
C TRP A 240 -19.55 22.37 9.55
N ARG A 241 -19.22 23.17 8.53
CA ARG A 241 -18.10 22.89 7.61
C ARG A 241 -16.78 22.77 8.36
N PHE A 242 -16.40 23.79 9.13
CA PHE A 242 -15.10 23.81 9.81
C PHE A 242 -14.93 22.65 10.82
N PRO A 243 -15.83 22.45 11.81
CA PRO A 243 -15.67 21.35 12.77
C PRO A 243 -15.70 19.96 12.12
N ARG A 244 -16.49 19.74 11.05
CA ARG A 244 -16.49 18.45 10.33
C ARG A 244 -15.24 18.22 9.51
N VAL A 245 -14.67 19.26 8.89
CA VAL A 245 -13.37 19.14 8.18
C VAL A 245 -12.25 18.87 9.18
N PHE A 246 -12.22 19.58 10.32
CA PHE A 246 -11.26 19.32 11.38
C PHE A 246 -11.38 17.89 11.95
N LEU A 247 -12.60 17.43 12.26
CA LEU A 247 -12.86 16.08 12.74
C LEU A 247 -12.38 15.01 11.75
N LEU A 248 -12.77 15.12 10.47
CA LEU A 248 -12.50 14.10 9.46
C LEU A 248 -11.05 14.09 8.97
N TYR A 249 -10.39 15.24 8.88
CA TYR A 249 -9.05 15.36 8.27
C TYR A 249 -7.91 15.59 9.28
N VAL A 250 -8.20 15.86 10.55
CA VAL A 250 -7.19 16.05 11.60
C VAL A 250 -7.39 15.05 12.74
N LEU A 251 -8.51 15.13 13.47
CA LEU A 251 -8.72 14.27 14.65
C LEU A 251 -8.78 12.78 14.30
N LEU A 252 -9.63 12.40 13.33
CA LEU A 252 -9.85 10.98 13.03
C LEU A 252 -8.59 10.27 12.49
N PRO A 253 -7.77 10.86 11.60
CA PRO A 253 -6.45 10.32 11.24
C PRO A 253 -5.50 10.15 12.43
N VAL A 254 -5.44 11.13 13.34
CA VAL A 254 -4.59 11.04 14.54
C VAL A 254 -5.06 9.92 15.46
N CYS A 255 -6.37 9.80 15.70
CA CYS A 255 -6.96 8.71 16.48
C CYS A 255 -6.70 7.34 15.85
N VAL A 256 -6.87 7.20 14.53
CA VAL A 256 -6.60 5.93 13.81
C VAL A 256 -5.10 5.60 13.83
N GLY A 257 -4.22 6.58 13.65
CA GLY A 257 -2.78 6.39 13.77
C GLY A 257 -2.38 5.91 15.17
N PHE A 258 -2.88 6.56 16.22
CA PHE A 258 -2.65 6.16 17.62
C PHE A 258 -3.22 4.77 17.92
N MET A 259 -4.42 4.45 17.42
CA MET A 259 -5.04 3.13 17.53
C MET A 259 -4.16 2.05 16.87
N VAL A 260 -3.66 2.29 15.66
CA VAL A 260 -2.75 1.37 14.95
C VAL A 260 -1.46 1.17 15.74
N VAL A 261 -0.86 2.23 16.28
CA VAL A 261 0.37 2.13 17.09
C VAL A 261 0.13 1.33 18.37
N LYS A 262 -0.95 1.61 19.12
CA LYS A 262 -1.23 0.96 20.41
C LYS A 262 -1.75 -0.47 20.28
N LEU A 263 -2.54 -0.78 19.26
CA LEU A 263 -3.16 -2.11 19.09
C LEU A 263 -2.33 -3.08 18.23
N ARG A 264 -1.27 -2.61 17.55
CA ARG A 264 -0.42 -3.46 16.69
C ARG A 264 0.19 -4.66 17.44
N ALA A 265 0.76 -4.43 18.62
CA ALA A 265 1.37 -5.49 19.43
C ALA A 265 0.34 -6.48 20.00
N PRO A 266 -0.73 -6.07 20.71
CA PRO A 266 -1.68 -7.01 21.31
C PRO A 266 -2.57 -7.75 20.31
N LEU A 267 -2.85 -7.19 19.11
CA LEU A 267 -3.68 -7.85 18.08
C LEU A 267 -2.87 -8.48 16.92
N SER A 268 -1.54 -8.48 17.00
CA SER A 268 -0.64 -8.98 15.94
C SER A 268 -0.97 -8.42 14.55
N LEU A 269 -1.23 -7.10 14.46
CA LEU A 269 -1.76 -6.51 13.22
C LEU A 269 -0.74 -6.54 12.08
N HIS A 270 -1.00 -7.36 11.08
CA HIS A 270 -0.22 -7.47 9.85
C HIS A 270 -0.36 -6.22 8.98
N GLY A 271 0.64 -5.94 8.13
CA GLY A 271 0.68 -4.73 7.30
C GLY A 271 -0.55 -4.54 6.39
N TRP A 272 -1.12 -5.64 5.88
CA TRP A 272 -2.32 -5.59 5.02
C TRP A 272 -3.59 -5.16 5.78
N GLN A 273 -3.70 -5.45 7.08
CA GLN A 273 -4.83 -5.00 7.91
C GLN A 273 -4.79 -3.48 8.10
N ILE A 274 -3.59 -2.91 8.28
CA ILE A 274 -3.39 -1.45 8.34
C ILE A 274 -3.81 -0.79 7.01
N LEU A 275 -3.45 -1.39 5.87
CA LEU A 275 -3.88 -0.92 4.55
C LEU A 275 -5.41 -0.95 4.38
N LEU A 276 -6.10 -1.97 4.90
CA LEU A 276 -7.57 -2.03 4.88
C LEU A 276 -8.22 -0.93 5.75
N VAL A 277 -7.67 -0.63 6.94
CA VAL A 277 -8.16 0.48 7.77
C VAL A 277 -7.97 1.82 7.04
N MET A 278 -6.85 2.01 6.35
CA MET A 278 -6.58 3.22 5.54
C MET A 278 -7.53 3.34 4.34
N TYR A 279 -7.78 2.24 3.64
CA TYR A 279 -8.74 2.16 2.55
C TYR A 279 -10.17 2.47 3.03
N ALA A 280 -10.58 1.92 4.17
CA ALA A 280 -11.88 2.20 4.79
C ALA A 280 -12.02 3.68 5.20
N TYR A 281 -11.01 4.25 5.86
CA TYR A 281 -10.99 5.67 6.25
C TYR A 281 -11.12 6.60 5.02
N THR A 282 -10.27 6.41 4.01
CA THR A 282 -10.29 7.25 2.80
C THR A 282 -11.60 7.10 2.02
N GLY A 283 -12.16 5.89 1.96
CA GLY A 283 -13.49 5.64 1.41
C GLY A 283 -14.61 6.38 2.17
N ALA A 284 -14.58 6.38 3.50
CA ALA A 284 -15.54 7.09 4.35
C ALA A 284 -15.48 8.62 4.15
N VAL A 285 -14.29 9.18 3.97
CA VAL A 285 -14.09 10.61 3.66
C VAL A 285 -14.67 10.99 2.29
N VAL A 286 -14.50 10.14 1.28
CA VAL A 286 -15.11 10.36 -0.06
C VAL A 286 -16.63 10.20 0.01
N TRP A 287 -17.14 9.26 0.81
CA TRP A 287 -18.57 9.03 1.03
C TRP A 287 -19.25 10.22 1.70
N GLU A 288 -18.68 10.75 2.78
CA GLU A 288 -19.23 11.94 3.46
C GLU A 288 -19.24 13.17 2.53
N ARG A 289 -18.17 13.38 1.73
CA ARG A 289 -18.13 14.44 0.72
C ARG A 289 -19.27 14.30 -0.31
N ARG A 290 -19.56 13.07 -0.73
CA ARG A 290 -20.65 12.73 -1.65
C ARG A 290 -22.02 13.01 -1.02
N GLN A 291 -22.24 12.64 0.25
CA GLN A 291 -23.50 12.92 0.94
C GLN A 291 -23.75 14.43 1.10
N ARG A 292 -22.73 15.23 1.47
CA ARG A 292 -22.86 16.69 1.54
C ARG A 292 -23.32 17.30 0.20
N ARG A 293 -22.76 16.82 -0.91
CA ARG A 293 -23.14 17.27 -2.26
C ARG A 293 -24.55 16.86 -2.65
N LYS A 294 -25.01 15.65 -2.31
CA LYS A 294 -26.42 15.25 -2.51
C LYS A 294 -27.38 16.12 -1.71
N ASN A 295 -27.10 16.36 -0.44
CA ASN A 295 -27.98 17.17 0.43
C ASN A 295 -28.03 18.64 -0.02
N ALA A 296 -26.91 19.22 -0.43
CA ALA A 296 -26.87 20.57 -1.01
C ALA A 296 -27.61 20.63 -2.36
N PHE A 297 -27.47 19.61 -3.22
CA PHE A 297 -28.23 19.50 -4.46
C PHE A 297 -29.74 19.45 -4.22
N GLN A 298 -30.21 18.64 -3.26
CA GLN A 298 -31.62 18.57 -2.89
C GLN A 298 -32.16 19.92 -2.37
N LYS A 299 -31.38 20.66 -1.56
CA LYS A 299 -31.77 22.00 -1.09
C LYS A 299 -31.88 23.03 -2.21
N LEU A 300 -30.98 22.99 -3.20
CA LEU A 300 -30.95 23.95 -4.30
C LEU A 300 -31.93 23.65 -5.43
N PHE A 301 -32.18 22.37 -5.71
CA PHE A 301 -32.84 21.90 -6.94
C PHE A 301 -33.98 20.91 -6.69
N GLY A 302 -34.30 20.57 -5.45
CA GLY A 302 -35.34 19.58 -5.10
C GLY A 302 -36.75 19.99 -5.52
N THR A 303 -37.07 21.29 -5.43
CA THR A 303 -38.37 21.87 -5.83
C THR A 303 -38.51 22.09 -7.34
N MET A 304 -37.46 21.87 -8.13
CA MET A 304 -37.52 22.06 -9.59
C MET A 304 -38.27 20.92 -10.28
N ALA A 305 -38.83 21.25 -11.45
CA ALA A 305 -39.35 20.27 -12.41
C ALA A 305 -38.35 19.13 -12.66
N GLU A 306 -38.88 17.95 -12.94
CA GLU A 306 -38.12 16.70 -12.89
C GLU A 306 -37.02 16.60 -13.96
N SER A 307 -37.32 17.05 -15.19
CA SER A 307 -36.34 17.13 -16.28
C SER A 307 -35.21 18.11 -15.92
N ALA A 308 -35.56 19.30 -15.43
CA ALA A 308 -34.63 20.32 -14.94
C ALA A 308 -33.74 19.79 -13.79
N ARG A 309 -34.27 18.93 -12.92
CA ARG A 309 -33.57 18.25 -11.82
C ARG A 309 -32.63 17.15 -12.34
N TYR A 310 -33.10 16.29 -13.24
CA TYR A 310 -32.32 15.22 -13.89
C TYR A 310 -31.09 15.78 -14.61
N VAL A 311 -31.31 16.81 -15.44
CA VAL A 311 -30.25 17.48 -16.20
C VAL A 311 -29.19 18.09 -15.27
N ARG A 312 -29.61 18.84 -14.24
CA ARG A 312 -28.69 19.44 -13.26
C ARG A 312 -27.94 18.40 -12.45
N TYR A 313 -28.55 17.25 -12.12
CA TYR A 313 -27.88 16.16 -11.42
C TYR A 313 -26.73 15.58 -12.24
N LYS A 314 -26.96 15.32 -13.55
CA LYS A 314 -25.93 14.87 -14.48
C LYS A 314 -24.83 15.93 -14.66
N ALA A 315 -25.20 17.19 -14.85
CA ALA A 315 -24.25 18.31 -14.99
C ALA A 315 -23.39 18.54 -13.74
N ALA A 316 -23.95 18.28 -12.54
CA ALA A 316 -23.23 18.32 -11.26
C ALA A 316 -22.24 17.13 -11.06
N ARG A 317 -22.24 16.14 -11.97
CA ARG A 317 -21.41 14.92 -11.95
C ARG A 317 -21.56 14.09 -10.66
N LEU A 318 -22.74 14.09 -10.06
CA LEU A 318 -23.00 13.40 -8.77
C LEU A 318 -22.84 11.86 -8.88
N ASN A 319 -23.12 11.27 -10.04
CA ASN A 319 -22.93 9.84 -10.38
C ASN A 319 -21.63 9.56 -11.19
N GLY A 320 -20.64 10.46 -11.10
CA GLY A 320 -19.37 10.35 -11.82
C GLY A 320 -18.55 9.09 -11.49
N TRP A 321 -17.73 8.64 -12.44
CA TRP A 321 -16.89 7.43 -12.28
C TRP A 321 -15.72 7.57 -11.30
N GLY A 322 -15.27 8.79 -10.98
CA GLY A 322 -14.04 9.04 -10.20
C GLY A 322 -13.91 8.22 -8.90
N PRO A 323 -14.90 8.25 -7.99
CA PRO A 323 -14.86 7.45 -6.76
C PRO A 323 -14.85 5.93 -6.99
N VAL A 324 -15.42 5.44 -8.10
CA VAL A 324 -15.49 4.01 -8.41
C VAL A 324 -14.11 3.45 -8.81
N LEU A 325 -13.27 4.25 -9.47
CA LEU A 325 -11.91 3.83 -9.83
C LEU A 325 -11.02 3.57 -8.61
N LEU A 326 -11.20 4.35 -7.54
CA LEU A 326 -10.43 4.21 -6.30
C LEU A 326 -11.08 3.24 -5.30
N PHE A 327 -12.41 3.14 -5.30
CA PHE A 327 -13.19 2.38 -4.31
C PHE A 327 -14.31 1.58 -5.01
N PRO A 328 -13.98 0.57 -5.83
CA PRO A 328 -14.91 -0.05 -6.78
C PRO A 328 -16.11 -0.71 -6.11
N ILE A 329 -15.91 -1.40 -4.98
CA ILE A 329 -16.98 -2.13 -4.29
C ILE A 329 -18.06 -1.16 -3.75
N PRO A 330 -17.78 -0.25 -2.79
CA PRO A 330 -18.83 0.61 -2.24
C PRO A 330 -19.37 1.63 -3.26
N PHE A 331 -18.52 2.24 -4.09
CA PHE A 331 -18.98 3.28 -5.01
C PHE A 331 -19.57 2.73 -6.31
N GLY A 332 -19.24 1.50 -6.71
CA GLY A 332 -19.94 0.79 -7.80
C GLY A 332 -21.41 0.56 -7.46
N TRP A 333 -21.69 0.10 -6.24
CA TRP A 333 -23.07 -0.03 -5.73
C TRP A 333 -23.79 1.33 -5.68
N PHE A 334 -23.17 2.35 -5.07
CA PHE A 334 -23.74 3.70 -5.02
C PHE A 334 -24.00 4.33 -6.40
N LYS A 335 -23.17 4.02 -7.41
CA LYS A 335 -23.36 4.49 -8.79
C LYS A 335 -24.53 3.78 -9.48
N ARG A 336 -24.67 2.47 -9.28
CA ARG A 336 -25.82 1.69 -9.77
C ARG A 336 -27.12 2.26 -9.22
N GLU A 337 -27.13 2.64 -7.95
CA GLU A 337 -28.30 3.21 -7.29
C GLU A 337 -28.62 4.65 -7.75
N ASP A 338 -27.62 5.50 -7.97
CA ASP A 338 -27.84 6.82 -8.59
C ASP A 338 -28.43 6.71 -9.99
N ASN A 339 -27.93 5.77 -10.80
CA ASN A 339 -28.43 5.56 -12.15
C ASN A 339 -29.89 5.09 -12.13
N ARG A 340 -30.23 4.10 -11.29
CA ARG A 340 -31.63 3.70 -11.06
C ARG A 340 -32.53 4.86 -10.66
N ALA A 341 -32.09 5.71 -9.74
CA ALA A 341 -32.85 6.87 -9.30
C ALA A 341 -33.05 7.89 -10.44
N LEU A 342 -32.03 8.11 -11.28
CA LEU A 342 -32.13 8.96 -12.48
C LEU A 342 -33.07 8.36 -13.53
N ASP A 343 -33.00 7.05 -13.75
CA ASP A 343 -33.83 6.34 -14.72
C ASP A 343 -35.30 6.32 -14.26
N ALA A 344 -35.57 6.22 -12.96
CA ALA A 344 -36.90 6.42 -12.38
C ALA A 344 -37.42 7.85 -12.60
N ILE A 345 -36.59 8.89 -12.40
CA ILE A 345 -36.98 10.28 -12.68
C ILE A 345 -37.30 10.48 -14.18
N ARG A 346 -36.58 9.81 -15.09
CA ARG A 346 -36.81 9.95 -16.54
C ARG A 346 -38.01 9.14 -17.03
N ASN A 347 -38.21 7.92 -16.52
CA ASN A 347 -39.13 6.91 -17.08
C ASN A 347 -40.32 6.51 -16.17
N HIS A 348 -40.64 7.26 -15.10
CA HIS A 348 -41.86 7.01 -14.33
C HIS A 348 -43.13 7.25 -15.17
N SER A 349 -44.25 6.65 -14.76
CA SER A 349 -45.55 6.84 -15.41
C SER A 349 -46.01 8.29 -15.29
N ARG A 350 -46.48 8.89 -16.39
CA ARG A 350 -46.93 10.28 -16.45
C ARG A 350 -48.41 10.37 -16.77
N GLN A 351 -49.05 11.43 -16.28
CA GLN A 351 -50.42 11.80 -16.62
C GLN A 351 -50.43 13.13 -17.37
N SER A 352 -51.40 13.31 -18.27
CA SER A 352 -51.68 14.60 -18.91
C SER A 352 -52.30 15.59 -17.90
N ALA A 353 -52.47 16.84 -18.31
CA ALA A 353 -53.16 17.85 -17.49
C ALA A 353 -54.62 17.47 -17.21
N GLU A 354 -55.26 16.72 -18.10
CA GLU A 354 -56.62 16.16 -17.93
C GLU A 354 -56.63 14.80 -17.19
N GLY A 355 -55.47 14.29 -16.74
CA GLY A 355 -55.35 13.07 -15.93
C GLY A 355 -55.15 11.77 -16.71
N TYR A 356 -55.13 11.80 -18.05
CA TYR A 356 -54.94 10.60 -18.86
C TYR A 356 -53.52 10.05 -18.76
N MET A 357 -53.37 8.74 -18.58
CA MET A 357 -52.05 8.09 -18.57
C MET A 357 -51.37 8.23 -19.94
N LEU A 358 -50.09 8.61 -19.94
CA LEU A 358 -49.25 8.76 -21.12
C LEU A 358 -48.23 7.62 -21.18
N THR A 359 -48.07 7.01 -22.36
CA THR A 359 -47.00 6.04 -22.63
C THR A 359 -45.82 6.73 -23.31
N LYS A 360 -44.60 6.25 -23.04
CA LYS A 360 -43.39 6.79 -23.67
C LYS A 360 -43.28 6.26 -25.11
N VAL A 361 -43.14 7.17 -26.07
CA VAL A 361 -42.98 6.83 -27.49
C VAL A 361 -41.55 6.34 -27.76
N ASP A 362 -41.41 5.34 -28.63
CA ASP A 362 -40.11 4.80 -29.05
C ASP A 362 -39.18 5.86 -29.64
N ASN A 363 -37.88 5.72 -29.38
CA ASN A 363 -36.85 6.63 -29.90
C ASN A 363 -36.77 6.69 -31.44
N THR A 364 -37.33 5.71 -32.15
CA THR A 364 -37.42 5.69 -33.62
C THR A 364 -38.55 6.59 -34.15
N ARG A 365 -39.73 6.55 -33.51
CA ARG A 365 -40.93 7.30 -33.92
C ARG A 365 -41.06 8.67 -33.27
N LYS A 366 -40.28 8.97 -32.21
CA LYS A 366 -40.39 10.26 -31.50
C LYS A 366 -40.18 11.48 -32.40
N GLY A 367 -39.42 11.35 -33.49
CA GLY A 367 -39.18 12.42 -34.46
C GLY A 367 -40.44 12.91 -35.21
N ASP A 368 -41.46 12.07 -35.31
CA ASP A 368 -42.73 12.39 -36.00
C ASP A 368 -43.61 13.34 -35.17
N PHE A 369 -43.38 13.38 -33.86
CA PHE A 369 -44.15 14.14 -32.87
C PHE A 369 -43.42 15.38 -32.33
N LEU A 370 -42.24 15.69 -32.87
CA LEU A 370 -41.43 16.85 -32.49
C LEU A 370 -41.54 17.95 -33.55
N THR A 371 -41.49 19.21 -33.12
CA THR A 371 -41.45 20.35 -34.05
C THR A 371 -40.10 20.41 -34.80
N ASP A 372 -40.04 21.12 -35.93
CA ASP A 372 -38.79 21.24 -36.70
C ASP A 372 -37.64 21.83 -35.88
N TYR A 373 -37.93 22.77 -34.98
CA TYR A 373 -36.94 23.33 -34.06
C TYR A 373 -36.44 22.28 -33.06
N GLN A 374 -37.34 21.49 -32.46
CA GLN A 374 -36.98 20.41 -31.53
C GLN A 374 -36.20 19.29 -32.22
N ARG A 375 -36.58 18.91 -33.45
CA ARG A 375 -35.82 17.99 -34.31
C ARG A 375 -34.41 18.51 -34.58
N THR A 376 -34.28 19.82 -34.80
CA THR A 376 -32.98 20.47 -35.00
C THR A 376 -32.13 20.43 -33.72
N GLU A 377 -32.68 20.83 -32.58
CA GLU A 377 -32.00 20.76 -31.26
C GLU A 377 -31.53 19.33 -30.93
N GLN A 378 -32.35 18.32 -31.24
CA GLN A 378 -31.99 16.91 -31.04
C GLN A 378 -30.91 16.44 -32.03
N ARG A 379 -30.95 16.88 -33.30
CA ARG A 379 -29.89 16.61 -34.29
C ARG A 379 -28.56 17.24 -33.90
N LEU A 380 -28.58 18.43 -33.27
CA LEU A 380 -27.39 19.13 -32.77
C LEU A 380 -26.89 18.55 -31.44
N GLY A 381 -27.68 17.74 -30.74
CA GLY A 381 -27.34 17.19 -29.42
C GLY A 381 -27.37 18.22 -28.28
N SER A 382 -28.00 19.37 -28.50
CA SER A 382 -28.13 20.45 -27.51
C SER A 382 -29.29 20.21 -26.53
N VAL A 383 -30.34 19.52 -26.98
CA VAL A 383 -31.48 19.09 -26.16
C VAL A 383 -31.93 17.69 -26.61
N ASP A 384 -32.06 16.75 -25.67
CA ASP A 384 -32.66 15.43 -25.92
C ASP A 384 -34.14 15.46 -25.51
N TYR A 385 -35.04 14.96 -26.35
CA TYR A 385 -36.48 14.95 -26.08
C TYR A 385 -36.98 13.54 -25.80
N ASP A 386 -37.78 13.37 -24.75
CA ASP A 386 -38.67 12.21 -24.60
C ASP A 386 -40.09 12.64 -24.97
N VAL A 387 -40.74 11.90 -25.86
CA VAL A 387 -42.16 12.12 -26.21
C VAL A 387 -43.01 11.13 -25.42
N TRP A 388 -44.07 11.63 -24.81
CA TRP A 388 -45.08 10.89 -24.08
C TRP A 388 -46.44 11.13 -24.74
N ARG A 389 -47.20 10.08 -25.04
CA ARG A 389 -48.43 10.18 -25.82
C ARG A 389 -49.53 9.29 -25.25
N ASN A 390 -50.78 9.73 -25.40
CA ASN A 390 -51.94 8.87 -25.27
C ASN A 390 -52.61 8.79 -26.64
N GLU A 391 -52.69 7.60 -27.23
CA GLU A 391 -53.21 7.42 -28.59
C GLU A 391 -54.72 7.65 -28.65
N SER A 392 -55.48 7.17 -27.66
CA SER A 392 -56.95 7.27 -27.59
C SER A 392 -57.46 8.72 -27.55
N HIS A 393 -56.71 9.62 -26.90
CA HIS A 393 -57.07 11.04 -26.78
C HIS A 393 -56.20 11.97 -27.64
N ASN A 394 -55.27 11.42 -28.46
CA ASN A 394 -54.31 12.16 -29.29
C ASN A 394 -53.39 13.16 -28.52
N ILE A 395 -53.36 13.09 -27.19
CA ILE A 395 -52.56 13.98 -26.34
C ILE A 395 -51.08 13.63 -26.45
N THR A 396 -50.24 14.63 -26.70
CA THR A 396 -48.79 14.45 -26.85
C THR A 396 -48.03 15.49 -26.03
N GLN A 397 -47.04 15.03 -25.26
CA GLN A 397 -46.20 15.86 -24.39
C GLN A 397 -44.71 15.56 -24.69
N ALA A 398 -44.00 16.55 -25.22
CA ALA A 398 -42.55 16.48 -25.41
C ALA A 398 -41.82 17.07 -24.20
N ILE A 399 -40.94 16.29 -23.57
CA ILE A 399 -40.16 16.69 -22.39
C ILE A 399 -38.70 16.92 -22.80
N ALA A 400 -38.24 18.16 -22.65
CA ALA A 400 -36.88 18.59 -22.96
C ALA A 400 -35.87 18.22 -21.85
N TYR A 401 -34.72 17.67 -22.25
CA TYR A 401 -33.55 17.44 -21.42
C TYR A 401 -32.33 18.13 -22.02
N GLU A 402 -32.10 19.38 -21.62
CA GLU A 402 -30.98 20.21 -22.08
C GLU A 402 -29.60 19.59 -21.77
N ASN A 403 -28.66 19.70 -22.71
CA ASN A 403 -27.28 19.29 -22.51
C ASN A 403 -26.45 20.43 -21.88
N LEU A 404 -26.52 20.60 -20.55
CA LEU A 404 -25.79 21.67 -19.85
C LEU A 404 -24.26 21.51 -19.82
N ASN A 405 -23.71 20.42 -20.36
CA ASN A 405 -22.26 20.31 -20.59
C ASN A 405 -21.85 20.94 -21.93
N ASP A 406 -22.80 21.11 -22.87
CA ASP A 406 -22.57 21.77 -24.13
C ASP A 406 -22.52 23.30 -23.95
N LYS A 407 -21.47 23.90 -24.54
CA LYS A 407 -21.22 25.34 -24.59
C LYS A 407 -21.23 25.88 -26.02
N VAL A 408 -21.41 25.02 -27.03
CA VAL A 408 -21.46 25.40 -28.45
C VAL A 408 -22.81 26.03 -28.76
N TYR A 409 -23.91 25.42 -28.32
CA TYR A 409 -25.25 25.92 -28.60
C TYR A 409 -25.87 26.67 -27.43
N GLN A 410 -26.41 27.85 -27.74
CA GLN A 410 -27.13 28.75 -26.84
C GLN A 410 -28.59 28.89 -27.28
N ASN A 411 -29.44 29.43 -26.40
CA ASN A 411 -30.82 29.74 -26.72
C ASN A 411 -30.91 30.92 -27.70
N CYS A 412 -31.71 30.76 -28.73
CA CYS A 412 -32.02 31.81 -29.69
C CYS A 412 -33.03 32.80 -29.10
N ASN A 413 -32.72 34.08 -29.15
CA ASN A 413 -33.61 35.16 -28.74
C ASN A 413 -34.87 35.31 -29.62
N LYS A 414 -34.86 34.81 -30.86
CA LYS A 414 -36.01 34.89 -31.79
C LYS A 414 -36.98 33.71 -31.69
N CYS A 415 -36.47 32.47 -31.66
CA CYS A 415 -37.30 31.25 -31.68
C CYS A 415 -37.22 30.40 -30.40
N GLY A 416 -36.48 30.83 -29.38
CA GLY A 416 -36.31 30.13 -28.09
C GLY A 416 -35.38 28.90 -28.14
N SER A 417 -35.30 28.20 -29.28
CA SER A 417 -34.54 26.96 -29.43
C SER A 417 -33.05 27.13 -29.13
N ARG A 418 -32.47 26.11 -28.48
CA ARG A 418 -31.06 26.01 -28.14
C ARG A 418 -30.21 25.54 -29.33
N ALA A 419 -30.24 26.32 -30.41
CA ALA A 419 -29.58 26.02 -31.68
C ALA A 419 -28.72 27.19 -32.21
N MET A 420 -28.44 28.20 -31.38
CA MET A 420 -27.59 29.35 -31.72
C MET A 420 -26.11 29.01 -31.46
N SER A 421 -25.29 28.96 -32.50
CA SER A 421 -23.84 28.74 -32.42
C SER A 421 -23.05 29.95 -32.90
N LEU A 422 -21.82 30.10 -32.44
CA LEU A 422 -20.86 31.07 -32.96
C LEU A 422 -20.41 30.62 -34.36
N THR A 423 -20.62 31.46 -35.37
CA THR A 423 -20.25 31.19 -36.77
C THR A 423 -18.92 31.83 -37.14
N GLY A 424 -18.60 33.00 -36.58
CA GLY A 424 -17.34 33.69 -36.85
C GLY A 424 -17.02 34.79 -35.84
N ASN A 425 -15.75 35.22 -35.86
CA ASN A 425 -15.27 36.40 -35.15
C ASN A 425 -14.66 37.35 -36.19
N ARG A 426 -15.03 38.63 -36.17
CA ARG A 426 -14.45 39.64 -37.05
C ARG A 426 -13.98 40.85 -36.26
N ILE A 427 -12.85 41.44 -36.67
CA ILE A 427 -12.41 42.74 -36.15
C ILE A 427 -13.16 43.81 -36.94
N VAL A 428 -13.94 44.64 -36.24
CA VAL A 428 -14.70 45.76 -36.82
C VAL A 428 -13.83 47.02 -36.88
N THR A 429 -12.93 47.17 -35.92
CA THR A 429 -11.95 48.26 -35.87
C THR A 429 -10.72 47.76 -35.12
N GLU A 430 -9.53 47.89 -35.72
CA GLU A 430 -8.28 47.44 -35.09
C GLU A 430 -7.93 48.29 -33.86
N ALA A 431 -7.30 47.66 -32.86
CA ALA A 431 -6.76 48.35 -31.71
C ALA A 431 -5.43 49.02 -32.06
N THR A 432 -5.20 50.21 -31.52
CA THR A 432 -3.94 50.95 -31.67
C THR A 432 -3.21 51.02 -30.33
N THR A 433 -2.07 51.71 -30.27
CA THR A 433 -1.34 51.99 -29.03
C THR A 433 -2.10 52.95 -28.09
N GLU A 434 -3.03 53.76 -28.63
CA GLU A 434 -3.73 54.82 -27.90
C GLU A 434 -5.26 54.63 -27.82
N ARG A 435 -5.86 53.95 -28.80
CA ARG A 435 -7.31 53.72 -28.89
C ARG A 435 -7.64 52.23 -28.92
N GLU A 436 -8.61 51.84 -28.12
CA GLU A 436 -9.18 50.49 -28.11
C GLU A 436 -9.82 50.15 -29.45
N GLY A 437 -9.68 48.90 -29.88
CA GLY A 437 -10.35 48.36 -31.05
C GLY A 437 -11.74 47.82 -30.70
N ARG A 438 -12.49 47.39 -31.72
CA ARG A 438 -13.77 46.70 -31.58
C ARG A 438 -13.78 45.44 -32.43
N GLY A 439 -14.19 44.32 -31.84
CA GLY A 439 -14.52 43.09 -32.56
C GLY A 439 -16.02 42.79 -32.47
N SER A 440 -16.47 41.84 -33.28
CA SER A 440 -17.83 41.27 -33.26
C SER A 440 -17.75 39.76 -33.24
N HIS A 441 -18.55 39.15 -32.37
CA HIS A 441 -18.89 37.73 -32.39
C HIS A 441 -20.18 37.57 -33.18
N ASP A 442 -20.12 36.85 -34.30
CA ASP A 442 -21.25 36.64 -35.20
C ASP A 442 -21.85 35.25 -34.93
N TYR A 443 -23.06 35.22 -34.40
CA TYR A 443 -23.82 34.01 -34.08
C TYR A 443 -24.93 33.77 -35.09
N GLN A 444 -25.22 32.50 -35.38
CA GLN A 444 -26.32 32.08 -36.23
C GLN A 444 -27.10 30.92 -35.61
N CYS A 445 -28.43 31.00 -35.69
CA CYS A 445 -29.33 29.95 -35.23
C CYS A 445 -29.60 28.94 -36.35
N GLN A 446 -29.15 27.69 -36.17
CA GLN A 446 -29.35 26.64 -37.18
C GLN A 446 -30.82 26.18 -37.32
N ALA A 447 -31.68 26.53 -36.35
CA ALA A 447 -33.10 26.17 -36.39
C ALA A 447 -33.99 27.18 -37.14
N CYS A 448 -33.64 28.48 -37.14
CA CYS A 448 -34.48 29.54 -37.73
C CYS A 448 -33.73 30.55 -38.60
N GLY A 449 -32.42 30.37 -38.82
CA GLY A 449 -31.57 31.27 -39.60
C GLY A 449 -31.31 32.65 -38.97
N HIS A 450 -31.79 32.92 -37.74
CA HIS A 450 -31.60 34.22 -37.10
C HIS A 450 -30.12 34.49 -36.76
N HIS A 451 -29.63 35.66 -37.15
CA HIS A 451 -28.28 36.14 -36.85
C HIS A 451 -28.28 37.09 -35.65
N ARG A 452 -27.22 37.03 -34.84
CA ARG A 452 -26.97 37.96 -33.72
C ARG A 452 -25.50 38.35 -33.70
N GLU A 453 -25.24 39.65 -33.65
CA GLU A 453 -23.89 40.20 -33.50
C GLU A 453 -23.70 40.69 -32.06
N GLU A 454 -22.60 40.29 -31.42
CA GLU A 454 -22.22 40.78 -30.08
C GLU A 454 -20.86 41.48 -30.19
N GLN A 455 -20.84 42.79 -29.94
CA GLN A 455 -19.62 43.59 -29.99
C GLN A 455 -18.78 43.41 -28.72
N TYR A 456 -17.47 43.34 -28.87
CA TYR A 456 -16.50 43.31 -27.78
C TYR A 456 -15.37 44.31 -28.01
N THR A 457 -14.84 44.86 -26.92
CA THR A 457 -13.73 45.82 -26.96
C THR A 457 -12.39 45.08 -27.02
N ILE A 458 -11.47 45.53 -27.89
CA ILE A 458 -10.10 45.03 -27.99
C ILE A 458 -9.18 46.01 -27.29
N ALA A 459 -8.45 45.54 -26.27
CA ALA A 459 -7.57 46.39 -25.48
C ALA A 459 -6.44 47.03 -26.32
N VAL A 460 -6.02 48.24 -25.93
CA VAL A 460 -4.87 48.95 -26.53
C VAL A 460 -3.58 48.15 -26.51
N ILE A 461 -2.79 48.25 -27.58
CA ILE A 461 -1.52 47.53 -27.76
C ILE A 461 -0.44 48.21 -26.91
N ARG A 462 -0.04 47.59 -25.80
CA ARG A 462 1.06 48.07 -24.95
C ARG A 462 2.38 47.41 -25.36
N GLN A 463 3.36 48.22 -25.76
CA GLN A 463 4.75 47.74 -25.91
C GLN A 463 5.36 47.49 -24.52
N SER A 464 5.86 46.28 -24.29
CA SER A 464 6.62 45.94 -23.09
C SER A 464 8.06 46.45 -23.19
N LYS A 465 8.51 47.24 -22.21
CA LYS A 465 9.94 47.47 -21.99
C LYS A 465 10.58 46.19 -21.43
N PRO A 466 11.81 45.83 -21.84
CA PRO A 466 12.53 44.71 -21.23
C PRO A 466 12.88 45.07 -19.78
N SER A 467 12.38 44.28 -18.82
CA SER A 467 12.62 44.49 -17.40
C SER A 467 13.93 43.83 -16.96
N THR A 468 14.99 44.62 -16.85
CA THR A 468 16.20 44.24 -16.10
C THR A 468 15.88 44.22 -14.60
N SER A 469 15.91 43.05 -13.97
CA SER A 469 15.83 42.91 -12.51
C SER A 469 16.97 42.04 -12.00
N HIS A 470 18.05 42.66 -11.53
CA HIS A 470 18.98 42.02 -10.61
C HIS A 470 18.32 41.90 -9.23
N SER A 471 18.37 40.72 -8.62
CA SER A 471 18.21 40.56 -7.18
C SER A 471 19.34 39.69 -6.65
N SER A 472 20.13 40.27 -5.76
CA SER A 472 21.39 39.75 -5.21
C SER A 472 21.17 38.60 -4.23
N THR A 473 22.04 37.59 -4.28
CA THR A 473 22.09 36.49 -3.30
C THR A 473 23.36 36.58 -2.44
N THR A 474 23.20 36.85 -1.15
CA THR A 474 24.20 37.03 -0.08
C THR A 474 23.42 36.86 1.24
N TYR A 475 23.84 36.30 2.38
CA TYR A 475 25.03 35.61 2.93
C TYR A 475 24.51 34.87 4.22
N SER A 476 25.15 33.95 4.96
CA SER A 476 26.43 33.21 4.91
C SER A 476 26.36 32.04 5.91
N SER A 477 27.34 31.13 5.89
CA SER A 477 27.53 30.04 6.88
C SER A 477 28.20 30.47 8.20
N SER A 478 27.77 29.89 9.32
CA SER A 478 28.52 29.70 10.59
C SER A 478 27.77 28.67 11.47
N GLY A 479 28.36 27.78 12.27
CA GLY A 479 29.77 27.50 12.58
C GLY A 479 30.13 27.86 14.03
N SER A 480 30.11 26.88 14.97
CA SER A 480 30.74 26.94 16.32
C SER A 480 30.68 25.59 17.06
N SER A 481 31.53 25.40 18.09
CA SER A 481 31.98 24.10 18.63
C SER A 481 32.15 24.05 20.18
N SER A 482 32.19 22.84 20.77
CA SER A 482 32.83 22.45 22.07
C SER A 482 32.67 20.92 22.28
N SER A 483 33.68 20.09 22.58
CA SER A 483 34.50 19.89 23.83
C SER A 483 33.74 19.16 24.97
N TRP A 484 34.24 18.17 25.75
CA TRP A 484 35.53 17.44 25.86
C TRP A 484 35.42 16.19 26.82
N GLY A 485 36.37 15.24 26.79
CA GLY A 485 36.73 14.24 27.85
C GLY A 485 35.93 12.90 27.93
N GLY A 486 36.47 11.75 28.40
CA GLY A 486 37.85 11.32 28.72
C GLY A 486 37.96 10.06 29.63
N SER A 487 38.71 9.01 29.23
CA SER A 487 39.36 7.91 30.05
C SER A 487 38.47 6.97 30.94
N SER A 488 38.83 5.77 31.43
CA SER A 488 39.83 4.68 31.15
C SER A 488 39.62 3.51 32.17
N GLY A 489 39.94 2.23 31.92
CA GLY A 489 40.12 1.21 32.99
C GLY A 489 39.82 -0.28 32.71
N SER A 490 40.53 -1.20 33.41
CA SER A 490 40.56 -2.68 33.17
C SER A 490 40.75 -3.46 34.52
N SER A 491 40.94 -4.78 34.67
CA SER A 491 41.07 -5.98 33.79
C SER A 491 41.03 -7.30 34.61
N SER A 492 40.48 -8.40 34.08
CA SER A 492 40.69 -9.83 34.50
C SER A 492 40.21 -10.26 35.93
N SER A 493 40.04 -11.54 36.33
CA SER A 493 40.51 -12.85 35.83
C SER A 493 39.68 -14.09 36.31
N SER A 494 39.51 -15.09 35.44
CA SER A 494 39.43 -16.57 35.60
C SER A 494 39.02 -17.30 36.92
N SER A 495 38.16 -18.33 36.79
CA SER A 495 38.39 -19.70 37.33
C SER A 495 37.44 -20.76 36.71
N SER A 496 37.88 -22.02 36.68
CA SER A 496 37.38 -23.12 35.80
C SER A 496 36.89 -24.37 36.56
N SER A 497 35.84 -25.05 36.07
CA SER A 497 35.69 -26.54 36.17
C SER A 497 34.45 -27.12 35.43
N SER A 498 34.68 -28.29 34.85
CA SER A 498 33.81 -29.26 34.15
C SER A 498 32.42 -29.58 34.74
N SER A 499 31.46 -30.21 34.03
CA SER A 499 31.08 -30.21 32.60
C SER A 499 29.83 -31.10 32.42
N SER A 500 28.64 -30.49 32.42
CA SER A 500 27.39 -31.09 31.92
C SER A 500 26.46 -29.94 31.57
N TRP A 501 25.77 -30.01 30.43
CA TRP A 501 24.75 -29.01 30.08
C TRP A 501 23.44 -29.37 30.81
N GLY A 502 22.81 -28.37 31.40
CA GLY A 502 21.78 -28.57 32.44
C GLY A 502 21.79 -27.50 33.54
N GLY A 503 22.35 -26.31 33.24
CA GLY A 503 22.45 -25.21 34.19
C GLY A 503 21.52 -24.04 33.85
N GLY A 504 21.59 -23.52 32.63
CA GLY A 504 20.83 -22.34 32.23
C GLY A 504 19.33 -22.61 32.23
N SER A 505 18.56 -21.79 32.95
CA SER A 505 17.09 -21.78 32.94
C SER A 505 16.50 -20.61 32.13
N SER A 506 17.37 -19.76 31.58
CA SER A 506 16.99 -18.54 30.85
C SER A 506 16.71 -18.83 29.37
N GLY A 507 15.77 -18.09 28.78
CA GLY A 507 15.77 -17.82 27.34
C GLY A 507 15.99 -16.33 27.13
N GLY A 508 17.11 -15.95 26.52
CA GLY A 508 17.45 -14.56 26.24
C GLY A 508 17.01 -14.12 24.84
N GLY A 509 17.64 -13.07 24.34
CA GLY A 509 17.54 -12.63 22.95
C GLY A 509 18.09 -13.66 21.94
N GLY A 510 17.89 -13.38 20.66
CA GLY A 510 18.54 -14.13 19.61
C GLY A 510 18.12 -13.68 18.23
N SER A 511 18.89 -14.07 17.22
CA SER A 511 18.71 -13.58 15.85
C SER A 511 18.73 -14.71 14.83
N GLY A 512 17.96 -14.58 13.75
CA GLY A 512 18.02 -15.51 12.63
C GLY A 512 18.07 -14.82 11.28
N SER A 513 18.71 -15.48 10.32
CA SER A 513 18.91 -15.00 8.96
C SER A 513 18.68 -16.15 7.98
N SER A 514 18.04 -15.85 6.84
CA SER A 514 17.85 -16.80 5.74
C SER A 514 18.80 -16.52 4.58
N TRP A 515 19.08 -17.55 3.77
CA TRP A 515 19.91 -17.45 2.57
C TRP A 515 19.13 -17.68 1.27
#